data_AF-A0A3D6BU12-F1
#
_entry.id   AF-A0A3D6BU12-F1
#
_cell.length_a   1.000
_cell.length_b   1.000
_cell.length_c   1.000
_cell.angle_alpha   90.00
_cell.angle_beta   90.00
_cell.angle_gamma   90.00
#
_symmetry.space_group_name_H-M   'P 1'
#
loop_
_entity.id
_entity.type
_entity.pdbx_description
1 polymer ?
#
loop_
_entity_poly.entity_id
_entity_poly.type
_entity_poly.pdbx_seq_one_letter_code
_entity_poly.pdbx_strand_id
1 'polypeptide(L)'
;MRHTFTLSLFIFFLLTSFQFSMAQDFNSVMTSAEYVFNQDKIPCVTPAQREAIKTETQNNIKQLKQENKLAFKESNRLGGHPLFIWPLQQAAGFNYNNTWAISGYVDHNANYPNQLTDYNCGTRTYDSASGYNHQGVDMYLWPFIWKQMDDSQTEIIAAAPGQIIAKHDGEFDRSCNFNNNIWNAVY
;
A
#
# COMPACT_ATOMS: atom_id res chain seq x y z
N MET A 1 18.16 4.46 64.16
CA MET A 1 17.01 3.74 63.56
C MET A 1 16.32 4.51 62.44
N ARG A 2 15.97 5.80 62.61
CA ARG A 2 15.34 6.60 61.52
C ARG A 2 16.23 6.77 60.28
N HIS A 3 17.49 7.18 60.45
CA HIS A 3 18.41 7.42 59.32
C HIS A 3 18.79 6.16 58.53
N THR A 4 18.90 5.01 59.21
CA THR A 4 19.19 3.73 58.57
C THR A 4 18.00 3.25 57.72
N PHE A 5 16.78 3.51 58.18
CA PHE A 5 15.56 3.15 57.44
C PHE A 5 15.37 4.01 56.18
N THR A 6 15.62 5.32 56.26
CA THR A 6 15.55 6.21 55.08
C THR A 6 16.61 5.86 54.04
N LEU A 7 17.82 5.50 54.46
CA LEU A 7 18.89 5.09 53.55
C LEU A 7 18.54 3.78 52.83
N SER A 8 17.99 2.79 53.54
CA SER A 8 17.54 1.54 52.94
C SER A 8 16.39 1.75 51.95
N LEU A 9 15.43 2.65 52.25
CA LEU A 9 14.32 2.97 51.35
C LEU A 9 14.81 3.69 50.08
N PHE A 10 15.80 4.56 50.20
CA PHE A 10 16.39 5.28 49.07
C PHE A 10 17.18 4.34 48.16
N ILE A 11 17.96 3.42 48.72
CA ILE A 11 18.69 2.38 47.98
C ILE A 11 17.72 1.43 47.28
N PHE A 12 16.61 1.05 47.93
CA PHE A 12 15.57 0.22 47.31
C PHE A 12 14.94 0.92 46.11
N PHE A 13 14.58 2.21 46.23
CA PHE A 13 14.05 2.99 45.11
C PHE A 13 15.04 3.08 43.93
N LEU A 14 16.32 3.35 44.22
CA LEU A 14 17.38 3.41 43.21
C LEU A 14 17.60 2.06 42.49
N LEU A 15 17.50 0.95 43.20
CA LEU A 15 17.62 -0.39 42.61
C LEU A 15 16.38 -0.78 41.78
N THR A 16 15.19 -0.32 42.17
CA THR A 16 13.95 -0.58 41.40
C THR A 16 13.80 0.31 40.17
N SER A 17 14.40 1.50 40.12
CA SER A 17 14.30 2.40 38.96
C SER A 17 15.08 1.93 37.73
N PHE A 18 16.01 0.98 37.87
CA PHE A 18 16.78 0.42 36.74
C PHE A 18 16.06 -0.71 35.98
N GLN A 19 14.91 -1.18 36.44
CA GLN A 19 14.25 -2.37 35.90
C GLN A 19 13.16 -2.08 34.84
N PHE A 20 12.89 -0.82 34.49
CA PHE A 20 11.81 -0.45 33.57
C PHE A 20 12.24 0.22 32.26
N SER A 21 13.53 0.25 31.94
CA SER A 21 14.02 0.72 30.64
C SER A 21 14.20 -0.46 29.68
N MET A 22 13.09 -1.04 29.22
CA MET A 22 13.11 -1.86 28.02
C MET A 22 13.18 -0.91 26.82
N ALA A 23 14.38 -0.56 26.38
CA ALA A 23 14.57 0.01 25.05
C ALA A 23 14.32 -1.10 24.02
N GLN A 24 13.65 -0.78 22.92
CA GLN A 24 13.61 -1.67 21.76
C GLN A 24 15.05 -1.89 21.31
N ASP A 25 15.47 -3.15 21.21
CA ASP A 25 16.80 -3.49 20.74
C ASP A 25 16.91 -3.13 19.26
N PHE A 26 17.47 -1.96 18.97
CA PHE A 26 17.80 -1.52 17.61
C PHE A 26 18.84 -2.44 16.95
N ASN A 27 19.49 -3.34 17.72
CA ASN A 27 20.37 -4.38 17.22
C ASN A 27 19.71 -5.75 17.13
N SER A 28 18.37 -5.86 17.22
CA SER A 28 17.71 -7.05 16.69
C SER A 28 18.14 -7.13 15.24
N VAL A 29 19.00 -8.10 14.94
CA VAL A 29 19.72 -8.25 13.69
C VAL A 29 18.75 -7.89 12.56
N MET A 30 18.97 -6.75 11.91
CA MET A 30 18.48 -6.55 10.56
C MET A 30 19.21 -7.62 9.77
N THR A 31 18.69 -8.84 9.79
CA THR A 31 19.28 -9.94 9.05
C THR A 31 19.29 -9.42 7.63
N SER A 32 20.46 -9.42 7.02
CA SER A 32 20.66 -9.10 5.62
C SER A 32 20.00 -10.15 4.71
N ALA A 33 18.97 -10.84 5.20
CA ALA A 33 18.06 -11.59 4.38
C ALA A 33 17.32 -10.55 3.54
N GLU A 34 17.56 -10.60 2.24
CA GLU A 34 16.76 -9.87 1.27
C GLU A 34 15.28 -10.16 1.54
N TYR A 35 14.49 -9.10 1.73
CA TYR A 35 13.05 -9.25 1.80
C TYR A 35 12.54 -9.68 0.42
N VAL A 36 12.05 -10.92 0.33
CA VAL A 36 11.46 -11.45 -0.89
C VAL A 36 9.98 -11.07 -0.93
N PHE A 37 9.65 -10.09 -1.78
CA PHE A 37 8.26 -9.67 -1.99
C PHE A 37 7.43 -10.81 -2.60
N ASN A 38 6.24 -11.07 -2.02
CA ASN A 38 5.23 -12.00 -2.54
C ASN A 38 5.79 -13.38 -2.95
N GLN A 39 6.57 -14.01 -2.07
CA GLN A 39 7.19 -15.32 -2.32
C GLN A 39 6.17 -16.40 -2.74
N ASP A 40 4.97 -16.34 -2.18
CA ASP A 40 3.89 -17.29 -2.45
C ASP A 40 3.11 -16.98 -3.74
N LYS A 41 3.49 -15.93 -4.48
CA LYS A 41 2.86 -15.49 -5.74
C LYS A 41 1.35 -15.33 -5.61
N ILE A 42 0.93 -14.77 -4.48
CA ILE A 42 -0.46 -14.50 -4.17
C ILE A 42 -0.95 -13.42 -5.15
N PRO A 43 -2.11 -13.60 -5.81
CA PRO A 43 -2.72 -12.56 -6.64
C PRO A 43 -3.01 -11.28 -5.87
N CYS A 44 -2.64 -10.08 -6.36
CA CYS A 44 -3.10 -8.84 -5.70
C CYS A 44 -4.62 -8.65 -5.81
N VAL A 45 -5.17 -9.04 -6.97
CA VAL A 45 -6.58 -8.96 -7.30
C VAL A 45 -6.94 -10.23 -8.04
N THR A 46 -7.72 -11.10 -7.41
CA THR A 46 -8.19 -12.33 -8.03
C THR A 46 -9.09 -12.05 -9.24
N PRO A 47 -9.23 -13.00 -10.18
CA PRO A 47 -10.16 -12.84 -11.31
C PRO A 47 -11.60 -12.54 -10.86
N ALA A 48 -12.07 -13.20 -9.80
CA ALA A 48 -13.42 -12.99 -9.26
C ALA A 48 -13.60 -11.56 -8.70
N GLN A 49 -12.62 -11.06 -7.92
CA GLN A 49 -12.64 -9.68 -7.42
C GLN A 49 -12.61 -8.67 -8.58
N ARG A 50 -11.78 -8.91 -9.61
CA ARG A 50 -11.70 -8.05 -10.79
C ARG A 50 -13.04 -7.94 -11.52
N GLU A 51 -13.73 -9.06 -11.72
CA GLU A 51 -15.05 -9.05 -12.35
C GLU A 51 -16.12 -8.40 -11.48
N ALA A 52 -16.05 -8.55 -10.14
CA ALA A 52 -16.93 -7.85 -9.22
C ALA A 52 -16.77 -6.32 -9.32
N ILE A 53 -15.52 -5.82 -9.31
CA ILE A 53 -15.20 -4.39 -9.46
C ILE A 53 -15.71 -3.84 -10.79
N LYS A 54 -15.49 -4.57 -11.90
CA LYS A 54 -16.02 -4.18 -13.21
C LYS A 54 -17.54 -4.09 -13.20
N THR A 55 -18.20 -5.05 -12.57
CA THR A 55 -19.66 -5.08 -12.49
C THR A 55 -20.20 -3.91 -11.67
N GLU A 56 -19.61 -3.64 -10.49
CA GLU A 56 -19.97 -2.51 -9.63
C GLU A 56 -19.80 -1.17 -10.35
N THR A 57 -18.60 -0.91 -10.88
CA THR A 57 -18.30 0.34 -11.58
C THR A 57 -19.23 0.58 -12.77
N GLN A 58 -19.54 -0.47 -13.56
CA GLN A 58 -20.51 -0.38 -14.65
C GLN A 58 -21.93 -0.08 -14.17
N ASN A 59 -22.36 -0.66 -13.05
CA ASN A 59 -23.68 -0.39 -12.48
C ASN A 59 -23.78 1.04 -11.95
N ASN A 60 -22.76 1.53 -11.25
CA ASN A 60 -22.73 2.90 -10.75
C ASN A 60 -22.71 3.92 -11.90
N ILE A 61 -21.98 3.65 -12.99
CA ILE A 61 -22.04 4.48 -14.20
C ILE A 61 -23.45 4.53 -14.78
N LYS A 62 -24.15 3.38 -14.88
CA LYS A 62 -25.54 3.33 -15.37
C LYS A 62 -26.48 4.14 -14.48
N GLN A 63 -26.35 4.01 -13.16
CA GLN A 63 -27.14 4.76 -12.20
C GLN A 63 -26.88 6.27 -12.31
N LEU A 64 -25.61 6.69 -12.32
CA LEU A 64 -25.24 8.10 -12.50
C LEU A 64 -25.79 8.68 -13.80
N LYS A 65 -25.82 7.89 -14.88
CA LYS A 65 -26.43 8.28 -16.17
C LYS A 65 -27.94 8.48 -16.05
N GLN A 66 -28.65 7.55 -15.38
CA GLN A 66 -30.10 7.64 -15.15
C GLN A 66 -30.48 8.83 -14.25
N GLU A 67 -29.64 9.14 -13.26
CA GLU A 67 -29.83 10.27 -12.35
C GLU A 67 -29.40 11.62 -12.94
N ASN A 68 -28.89 11.66 -14.17
CA ASN A 68 -28.26 12.84 -14.79
C ASN A 68 -27.09 13.43 -13.95
N LYS A 69 -26.38 12.58 -13.20
CA LYS A 69 -25.22 12.94 -12.37
C LYS A 69 -23.88 12.47 -12.94
N LEU A 70 -23.90 11.74 -14.06
CA LEU A 70 -22.66 11.38 -14.75
C LEU A 70 -22.03 12.63 -15.37
N ALA A 71 -20.89 13.06 -14.82
CA ALA A 71 -20.18 14.26 -15.23
C ALA A 71 -19.56 14.11 -16.62
N PHE A 72 -19.22 12.89 -17.01
CA PHE A 72 -18.63 12.59 -18.31
C PHE A 72 -19.69 12.28 -19.37
N LYS A 73 -19.63 12.98 -20.51
CA LYS A 73 -20.42 12.66 -21.69
C LYS A 73 -19.60 11.76 -22.62
N GLU A 74 -20.20 10.73 -23.19
CA GLU A 74 -19.51 9.81 -24.11
C GLU A 74 -18.84 10.52 -25.30
N SER A 75 -19.37 11.67 -25.73
CA SER A 75 -18.76 12.54 -26.74
C SER A 75 -17.35 13.03 -26.37
N ASN A 76 -17.04 13.13 -25.07
CA ASN A 76 -15.73 13.55 -24.58
C ASN A 76 -14.68 12.43 -24.65
N ARG A 77 -15.09 11.18 -24.94
CA ARG A 77 -14.17 10.04 -25.14
C ARG A 77 -13.33 10.18 -26.40
N LEU A 78 -13.76 11.05 -27.32
CA LEU A 78 -13.06 11.38 -28.56
C LEU A 78 -11.82 12.28 -28.34
N GLY A 79 -11.65 12.85 -27.14
CA GLY A 79 -10.57 13.81 -26.80
C GLY A 79 -9.20 13.21 -26.47
N GLY A 80 -8.98 11.92 -26.73
CA GLY A 80 -7.75 11.21 -26.34
C GLY A 80 -7.76 10.74 -24.88
N HIS A 81 -6.83 9.84 -24.54
CA HIS A 81 -6.63 9.39 -23.16
C HIS A 81 -5.91 10.48 -22.37
N PRO A 82 -6.32 10.79 -21.12
CA PRO A 82 -5.60 11.76 -20.31
C PRO A 82 -4.16 11.29 -20.05
N LEU A 83 -3.21 12.23 -20.06
CA LEU A 83 -1.86 11.94 -19.59
C LEU A 83 -1.89 11.78 -18.08
N PHE A 84 -1.34 10.68 -17.59
CA PHE A 84 -1.27 10.42 -16.16
C PHE A 84 -0.09 11.14 -15.51
N ILE A 85 -0.35 11.76 -14.36
CA ILE A 85 0.70 12.15 -13.40
C ILE A 85 0.98 10.99 -12.46
N TRP A 86 2.06 11.11 -11.68
CA TRP A 86 2.36 10.16 -10.63
C TRP A 86 1.29 10.24 -9.51
N PRO A 87 0.67 9.11 -9.09
CA PRO A 87 -0.50 9.13 -8.20
C PRO A 87 -0.16 9.26 -6.71
N LEU A 88 1.11 9.50 -6.35
CA LEU A 88 1.55 9.69 -4.97
C LEU A 88 2.28 11.03 -4.83
N GLN A 89 1.94 11.81 -3.81
CA GLN A 89 2.70 12.98 -3.44
C GLN A 89 2.97 13.02 -1.95
N GLN A 90 4.05 13.67 -1.55
CA GLN A 90 4.34 13.91 -0.15
C GLN A 90 3.38 14.98 0.39
N ALA A 91 2.80 14.74 1.56
CA ALA A 91 1.96 15.70 2.25
C ALA A 91 2.76 16.95 2.67
N ALA A 92 2.08 18.08 2.85
CA ALA A 92 2.72 19.31 3.29
C ALA A 92 3.34 19.15 4.69
N GLY A 93 4.52 19.76 4.90
CA GLY A 93 5.23 19.73 6.19
C GLY A 93 6.27 18.62 6.34
N PHE A 94 6.45 17.77 5.32
CA PHE A 94 7.48 16.75 5.28
C PHE A 94 8.51 17.06 4.18
N ASN A 95 9.73 16.52 4.31
CA ASN A 95 10.84 16.79 3.39
C ASN A 95 11.71 15.56 3.13
N TYR A 96 11.07 14.45 2.76
CA TYR A 96 11.73 13.27 2.21
C TYR A 96 12.07 13.47 0.73
N ASN A 97 13.12 12.80 0.25
CA ASN A 97 13.45 12.76 -1.19
C ASN A 97 12.31 12.12 -2.00
N ASN A 98 11.72 11.06 -1.45
CA ASN A 98 10.54 10.37 -1.94
C ASN A 98 9.85 9.68 -0.76
N THR A 99 8.54 9.48 -0.88
CA THR A 99 7.71 8.84 0.15
C THR A 99 7.21 7.45 -0.24
N TRP A 100 7.72 6.93 -1.36
CA TRP A 100 7.24 5.72 -2.00
C TRP A 100 8.36 4.98 -2.71
N ALA A 101 8.13 3.70 -2.93
CA ALA A 101 8.88 2.85 -3.84
C ALA A 101 7.89 1.90 -4.54
N ILE A 102 8.31 1.30 -5.66
CA ILE A 102 7.52 0.32 -6.41
C ILE A 102 7.97 -1.06 -5.94
N SER A 103 7.10 -2.03 -5.71
CA SER A 103 7.50 -3.43 -5.42
C SER A 103 7.30 -4.35 -6.62
N GLY A 104 6.35 -4.05 -7.51
CA GLY A 104 6.07 -4.80 -8.72
C GLY A 104 5.53 -3.92 -9.84
N TYR A 105 5.99 -4.17 -11.07
CA TYR A 105 5.48 -3.56 -12.29
C TYR A 105 4.48 -4.49 -12.98
N VAL A 106 3.80 -4.00 -14.02
CA VAL A 106 2.98 -4.86 -14.90
C VAL A 106 3.89 -5.93 -15.52
N ASP A 107 3.42 -7.17 -15.56
CA ASP A 107 4.05 -8.20 -16.38
C ASP A 107 3.57 -8.08 -17.83
N HIS A 108 4.51 -7.79 -18.72
CA HIS A 108 4.25 -7.66 -20.15
C HIS A 108 4.26 -9.00 -20.88
N ASN A 109 4.73 -10.07 -20.26
CA ASN A 109 4.69 -11.37 -20.90
C ASN A 109 3.33 -12.01 -20.69
N ALA A 110 2.66 -12.38 -21.78
CA ALA A 110 1.40 -13.10 -21.69
C ALA A 110 1.58 -14.58 -21.29
N ASN A 111 2.79 -15.12 -21.46
CA ASN A 111 3.11 -16.49 -21.06
C ASN A 111 3.42 -16.53 -19.55
N TYR A 112 3.07 -17.64 -18.91
CA TYR A 112 3.31 -17.94 -17.50
C TYR A 112 3.43 -19.46 -17.35
N PRO A 113 4.06 -20.00 -16.27
CA PRO A 113 4.67 -19.29 -15.15
C PRO A 113 6.16 -18.96 -15.30
N ASN A 114 6.65 -18.04 -14.46
CA ASN A 114 8.03 -17.54 -14.35
C ASN A 114 8.60 -16.95 -15.64
N GLN A 115 7.76 -16.36 -16.48
CA GLN A 115 8.18 -15.76 -17.74
C GLN A 115 8.10 -14.24 -17.64
N LEU A 116 8.77 -13.67 -16.64
CA LEU A 116 8.55 -12.29 -16.20
C LEU A 116 9.22 -11.26 -17.12
N THR A 117 8.47 -10.23 -17.51
CA THR A 117 9.04 -9.06 -18.20
C THR A 117 8.37 -7.77 -17.72
N ASP A 118 9.11 -6.89 -17.04
CA ASP A 118 8.65 -5.55 -16.68
C ASP A 118 8.98 -4.48 -17.75
N TYR A 119 8.52 -3.25 -17.52
CA TYR A 119 8.74 -2.10 -18.43
C TYR A 119 10.21 -1.77 -18.72
N ASN A 120 11.14 -2.18 -17.85
CA ASN A 120 12.57 -1.97 -18.02
C ASN A 120 13.29 -3.26 -18.49
N CYS A 121 12.56 -4.18 -19.13
CA CYS A 121 13.03 -5.50 -19.53
C CYS A 121 13.62 -6.31 -18.36
N GLY A 122 13.22 -5.99 -17.14
CA GLY A 122 13.62 -6.68 -15.91
C GLY A 122 12.58 -7.71 -15.49
N THR A 123 12.74 -8.23 -14.28
CA THR A 123 11.89 -9.27 -13.69
C THR A 123 11.21 -8.81 -12.41
N ARG A 124 11.10 -7.50 -12.16
CA ARG A 124 10.41 -6.94 -10.97
C ARG A 124 8.90 -6.91 -11.22
N THR A 125 8.34 -8.10 -11.38
CA THR A 125 6.92 -8.39 -11.56
C THR A 125 6.66 -9.83 -11.09
N TYR A 126 5.43 -10.32 -11.19
CA TYR A 126 5.10 -11.67 -10.76
C TYR A 126 3.92 -12.26 -11.55
N ASP A 127 4.02 -13.56 -11.78
CA ASP A 127 2.99 -14.42 -12.32
C ASP A 127 2.81 -15.66 -11.43
N SER A 128 1.84 -16.50 -11.75
CA SER A 128 1.62 -17.77 -11.06
C SER A 128 1.36 -18.92 -12.04
N ALA A 129 1.57 -20.15 -11.57
CA ALA A 129 1.24 -21.36 -12.33
C ALA A 129 -0.28 -21.54 -12.54
N SER A 130 -1.11 -20.85 -11.76
CA SER A 130 -2.58 -20.86 -11.91
C SER A 130 -3.09 -19.83 -12.92
N GLY A 131 -2.19 -19.10 -13.59
CA GLY A 131 -2.52 -18.17 -14.67
C GLY A 131 -2.83 -16.75 -14.23
N TYR A 132 -2.57 -16.41 -12.97
CA TYR A 132 -2.45 -15.00 -12.59
C TYR A 132 -1.20 -14.39 -13.23
N ASN A 133 -1.37 -13.21 -13.81
CA ASN A 133 -0.31 -12.40 -14.40
C ASN A 133 -0.47 -10.95 -13.91
N HIS A 134 0.56 -10.31 -13.36
CA HIS A 134 0.40 -9.04 -12.67
C HIS A 134 0.01 -7.91 -13.65
N GLN A 135 -1.14 -7.26 -13.38
CA GLN A 135 -1.77 -6.29 -14.30
C GLN A 135 -1.71 -4.84 -13.79
N GLY A 136 -0.89 -4.57 -12.77
CA GLY A 136 -0.83 -3.27 -12.11
C GLY A 136 0.59 -2.85 -11.75
N VAL A 137 0.70 -1.74 -11.03
CA VAL A 137 1.95 -1.31 -10.39
C VAL A 137 1.70 -1.29 -8.89
N ASP A 138 2.46 -2.10 -8.16
CA ASP A 138 2.40 -2.14 -6.71
C ASP A 138 3.33 -1.06 -6.15
N MET A 139 2.77 -0.07 -5.46
CA MET A 139 3.51 1.00 -4.81
C MET A 139 3.36 0.88 -3.29
N TYR A 140 4.46 1.05 -2.56
CA TYR A 140 4.49 1.02 -1.11
C TYR A 140 5.18 2.25 -0.54
N LEU A 141 4.87 2.60 0.70
CA LEU A 141 5.45 3.76 1.37
C LEU A 141 6.91 3.50 1.75
N TRP A 142 7.79 4.49 1.59
CA TRP A 142 9.22 4.39 1.92
C TRP A 142 9.73 5.75 2.42
N PRO A 143 10.64 5.86 3.41
CA PRO A 143 11.36 4.78 4.09
C PRO A 143 10.67 4.22 5.35
N PHE A 144 9.69 4.94 5.89
CA PHE A 144 9.02 4.55 7.14
C PHE A 144 7.57 4.20 6.88
N ILE A 145 7.28 2.97 6.45
CA ILE A 145 5.94 2.54 5.99
C ILE A 145 4.84 2.93 7.00
N TRP A 146 4.94 2.42 8.23
CA TRP A 146 3.90 2.61 9.24
C TRP A 146 3.80 4.06 9.70
N LYS A 147 4.94 4.73 9.93
CA LYS A 147 4.94 6.15 10.33
C LYS A 147 4.34 7.06 9.27
N GLN A 148 4.63 6.80 7.99
CA GLN A 148 4.03 7.57 6.90
C GLN A 148 2.52 7.35 6.80
N MET A 149 2.05 6.13 7.05
CA MET A 149 0.62 5.82 7.11
C MET A 149 -0.05 6.49 8.33
N ASP A 150 0.52 6.33 9.52
CA ASP A 150 -0.01 6.86 10.79
C ASP A 150 -0.12 8.38 10.79
N ASP A 151 0.90 9.06 10.27
CA ASP A 151 0.97 10.52 10.26
C ASP A 151 0.46 11.13 8.94
N SER A 152 -0.09 10.32 8.02
CA SER A 152 -0.61 10.77 6.71
C SER A 152 0.44 11.56 5.89
N GLN A 153 1.67 11.06 5.82
CA GLN A 153 2.80 11.77 5.20
C GLN A 153 2.84 11.64 3.66
N THR A 154 2.01 10.76 3.10
CA THR A 154 1.86 10.53 1.66
C THR A 154 0.39 10.57 1.28
N GLU A 155 0.08 11.34 0.24
CA GLU A 155 -1.26 11.49 -0.30
C GLU A 155 -1.40 10.66 -1.58
N ILE A 156 -2.52 9.94 -1.69
CA ILE A 156 -2.95 9.31 -2.93
C ILE A 156 -3.76 10.36 -3.71
N ILE A 157 -3.28 10.74 -4.88
CA ILE A 157 -3.92 11.76 -5.72
C ILE A 157 -4.43 11.16 -7.02
N ALA A 158 -5.45 11.79 -7.61
CA ALA A 158 -5.96 11.38 -8.91
C ALA A 158 -4.88 11.58 -9.98
N ALA A 159 -4.48 10.50 -10.64
CA ALA A 159 -3.48 10.53 -11.71
C ALA A 159 -3.94 11.34 -12.94
N ALA A 160 -5.24 11.60 -13.07
CA ALA A 160 -5.84 12.43 -14.10
C ALA A 160 -7.18 12.99 -13.61
N PRO A 161 -7.70 14.07 -14.24
CA PRO A 161 -9.07 14.52 -13.99
C PRO A 161 -10.09 13.42 -14.27
N GLY A 162 -11.06 13.27 -13.37
CA GLY A 162 -12.09 12.25 -13.48
C GLY A 162 -13.22 12.45 -12.46
N GLN A 163 -14.18 11.53 -12.48
CA GLN A 163 -15.26 11.44 -11.50
C GLN A 163 -15.11 10.11 -10.77
N ILE A 164 -15.17 10.15 -9.44
CA ILE A 164 -15.26 8.93 -8.63
C ILE A 164 -16.61 8.28 -8.91
N ILE A 165 -16.57 7.02 -9.34
CA ILE A 165 -17.75 6.20 -9.67
C ILE A 165 -17.97 5.08 -8.66
N ALA A 166 -16.95 4.70 -7.88
CA ALA A 166 -17.11 3.80 -6.75
C ALA A 166 -16.05 4.08 -5.67
N LYS A 167 -16.39 3.74 -4.42
CA LYS A 167 -15.47 3.82 -3.28
C LYS A 167 -15.76 2.63 -2.37
N HIS A 168 -14.70 1.92 -1.99
CA HIS A 168 -14.74 0.86 -0.98
C HIS A 168 -13.84 1.26 0.19
N ASP A 169 -14.33 1.20 1.42
CA ASP A 169 -13.65 1.76 2.59
C ASP A 169 -14.06 1.00 3.87
N GLY A 170 -13.21 1.06 4.89
CA GLY A 170 -13.38 0.35 6.17
C GLY A 170 -12.72 -1.03 6.24
N GLU A 171 -11.95 -1.42 5.22
CA GLU A 171 -11.19 -2.66 5.21
C GLU A 171 -9.89 -2.54 6.02
N PHE A 172 -9.44 -3.68 6.55
CA PHE A 172 -8.22 -3.75 7.35
C PHE A 172 -6.97 -3.49 6.50
N ASP A 173 -6.20 -2.46 6.87
CA ASP A 173 -5.04 -1.95 6.13
C ASP A 173 -3.69 -2.19 6.83
N ARG A 174 -3.68 -2.91 7.96
CA ARG A 174 -2.47 -3.20 8.77
C ARG A 174 -1.91 -4.59 8.50
N SER A 175 -1.70 -4.91 7.23
CA SER A 175 -1.13 -6.21 6.82
C SER A 175 0.40 -6.17 6.73
N CYS A 176 1.09 -7.02 7.49
CA CYS A 176 2.56 -7.10 7.43
C CYS A 176 3.09 -7.97 6.28
N ASN A 177 2.25 -8.84 5.72
CA ASN A 177 2.60 -9.73 4.62
C ASN A 177 1.54 -9.65 3.53
N PHE A 178 1.95 -9.94 2.29
CA PHE A 178 1.06 -10.03 1.16
C PHE A 178 -0.04 -11.06 1.40
N ASN A 179 -1.29 -10.72 1.08
CA ASN A 179 -2.46 -11.55 1.31
C ASN A 179 -3.59 -11.19 0.35
N ASN A 180 -4.74 -11.85 0.49
CA ASN A 180 -5.93 -11.66 -0.33
C ASN A 180 -7.06 -10.93 0.42
N ASN A 181 -6.76 -10.14 1.45
CA ASN A 181 -7.77 -9.33 2.12
C ASN A 181 -8.40 -8.35 1.12
N ILE A 182 -9.64 -7.96 1.40
CA ILE A 182 -10.29 -6.87 0.65
C ILE A 182 -9.55 -5.57 1.00
N TRP A 183 -9.34 -4.70 0.01
CA TRP A 183 -8.61 -3.45 0.18
C TRP A 183 -9.54 -2.24 0.12
N ASN A 184 -9.10 -1.13 0.70
CA ASN A 184 -9.74 0.18 0.51
C ASN A 184 -9.43 0.71 -0.90
N ALA A 185 -10.44 1.20 -1.62
CA ALA A 185 -10.32 1.56 -3.02
C ALA A 185 -11.16 2.79 -3.40
N VAL A 186 -10.68 3.51 -4.40
CA VAL A 186 -11.42 4.57 -5.11
C VAL A 186 -11.33 4.26 -6.60
N TYR A 187 -12.47 4.26 -7.28
CA TYR A 187 -12.59 3.97 -8.71
C TYR A 187 -13.24 5.14 -9.45
#